data_AF-A0A956H8T5-F1
#
_entry.id   AF-A0A956H8T5-F1
#
_cell.length_a   1.000
_cell.length_b   1.000
_cell.length_c   1.000
_cell.angle_alpha   90.00
_cell.angle_beta   90.00
_cell.angle_gamma   90.00
#
_symmetry.space_group_name_H-M   'P 1'
#
loop_
_entity.id
_entity.type
_entity.pdbx_description
1 polymer ?
#
loop_
_entity_poly.entity_id
_entity_poly.type
_entity_poly.pdbx_seq_one_letter_code
_entity_poly.pdbx_strand_id
1 'polypeptide(L)'
;QQDHGPGGGDHSDGIITRYLGTSVTRVANIVGHMEFDHQTGMLYVADTGAGRITRLDTATGTNTGSLPGEWDGAEYTGVTGADYQVVVEGLSEPAGIALDGGRIFVSESASGDIVAFDMEGTELGRVHTPAERIMGITFGPDGRLWYADPGSDEIVRVDP
;
A
#
# COMPACT_ATOMS: atom_id res chain seq x y z
N GLN A 1 19.18 -3.77 -33.77
CA GLN A 1 18.36 -2.86 -32.96
C GLN A 1 19.31 -2.15 -32.01
N GLN A 2 19.15 -0.84 -31.80
CA GLN A 2 20.01 -0.08 -30.89
C GLN A 2 19.51 -0.26 -29.45
N ASP A 3 20.45 -0.25 -28.51
CA ASP A 3 20.23 -0.45 -27.08
C ASP A 3 19.49 0.75 -26.44
N HIS A 4 18.54 0.47 -25.55
CA HIS A 4 17.64 1.44 -24.91
C HIS A 4 18.08 1.84 -23.49
N GLY A 5 19.39 1.92 -23.21
CA GLY A 5 19.92 2.50 -21.96
C GLY A 5 19.46 1.80 -20.66
N PRO A 6 19.85 2.32 -19.48
CA PRO A 6 19.45 1.74 -18.20
C PRO A 6 17.92 1.84 -18.00
N GLY A 7 17.24 0.69 -17.90
CA GLY A 7 15.77 0.59 -17.85
C GLY A 7 15.11 0.17 -19.18
N GLY A 8 15.89 -0.17 -20.21
CA GLY A 8 15.39 -0.68 -21.50
C GLY A 8 15.06 -2.17 -21.48
N GLY A 9 14.14 -2.60 -20.62
CA GLY A 9 13.50 -3.90 -20.77
C GLY A 9 12.46 -3.87 -21.89
N ASP A 10 12.39 -4.92 -22.68
CA ASP A 10 11.15 -5.26 -23.39
C ASP A 10 10.12 -5.62 -22.32
N HIS A 11 9.09 -4.79 -22.14
CA HIS A 11 8.05 -5.04 -21.12
C HIS A 11 6.87 -5.83 -21.70
N SER A 12 7.01 -6.44 -22.88
CA SER A 12 5.93 -7.21 -23.51
C SER A 12 5.55 -8.48 -22.75
N ASP A 13 6.39 -8.93 -21.81
CA ASP A 13 6.07 -9.99 -20.85
C ASP A 13 5.29 -9.50 -19.62
N GLY A 14 5.06 -8.19 -19.51
CA GLY A 14 4.27 -7.57 -18.47
C GLY A 14 2.80 -8.00 -18.54
N ILE A 15 2.22 -8.27 -17.38
CA ILE A 15 0.78 -8.51 -17.22
C ILE A 15 0.24 -7.43 -16.29
N ILE A 16 -0.66 -6.59 -16.82
CA ILE A 16 -1.29 -5.49 -16.10
C ILE A 16 -2.79 -5.77 -16.01
N THR A 17 -3.25 -6.04 -14.80
CA THR A 17 -4.67 -6.13 -14.49
C THR A 17 -5.13 -4.88 -13.77
N ARG A 18 -6.01 -4.11 -14.39
CA ARG A 18 -6.57 -2.88 -13.81
C ARG A 18 -7.93 -3.14 -13.19
N TYR A 19 -7.98 -3.06 -11.86
CA TYR A 19 -9.23 -3.08 -11.12
C TYR A 19 -9.88 -1.70 -11.15
N LEU A 20 -11.15 -1.65 -11.56
CA LEU A 20 -11.94 -0.44 -11.76
C LEU A 20 -13.05 -0.37 -10.70
N GLY A 21 -13.66 0.81 -10.55
CA GLY A 21 -14.83 1.02 -9.67
C GLY A 21 -14.49 1.47 -8.25
N THR A 22 -13.22 1.74 -7.96
CA THR A 22 -12.77 2.42 -6.74
C THR A 22 -12.01 3.70 -7.07
N SER A 23 -11.86 4.57 -6.08
CA SER A 23 -11.00 5.76 -6.15
C SER A 23 -10.19 5.89 -4.87
N VAL A 24 -8.93 6.27 -5.02
CA VAL A 24 -8.05 6.66 -3.92
C VAL A 24 -7.74 8.15 -4.02
N THR A 25 -7.57 8.79 -2.88
CA THR A 25 -7.31 10.21 -2.72
C THR A 25 -5.92 10.40 -2.11
N ARG A 26 -5.15 11.33 -2.70
CA ARG A 26 -3.77 11.58 -2.29
C ARG A 26 -3.65 12.86 -1.47
N VAL A 27 -2.67 12.89 -0.58
CA VAL A 27 -2.09 14.13 -0.04
C VAL A 27 -0.74 14.33 -0.72
N ALA A 28 -0.41 15.57 -1.10
CA ALA A 28 0.86 15.85 -1.75
C ALA A 28 2.03 15.57 -0.80
N ASN A 29 3.08 14.92 -1.31
CA ASN A 29 4.31 14.59 -0.58
C ASN A 29 4.12 13.63 0.61
N ILE A 30 3.02 12.88 0.63
CA ILE A 30 2.80 11.76 1.55
C ILE A 30 2.60 10.50 0.71
N VAL A 31 3.26 9.42 1.11
CA VAL A 31 3.16 8.12 0.44
C VAL A 31 1.76 7.55 0.65
N GLY A 32 1.12 7.04 -0.41
CA GLY A 32 -0.06 6.18 -0.29
C GLY A 32 0.37 4.73 -0.55
N HIS A 33 0.82 4.02 0.49
CA HIS A 33 1.37 2.67 0.35
C HIS A 33 0.29 1.66 -0.07
N MET A 34 0.72 0.57 -0.68
CA MET A 34 -0.10 -0.62 -0.89
C MET A 34 0.68 -1.83 -0.38
N GLU A 35 0.00 -2.74 0.31
CA GLU A 35 0.60 -3.94 0.86
C GLU A 35 -0.23 -5.16 0.41
N PHE A 36 0.43 -6.14 -0.21
CA PHE A 36 -0.24 -7.31 -0.76
C PHE A 36 -0.08 -8.51 0.16
N ASP A 37 -1.19 -9.05 0.64
CA ASP A 37 -1.21 -10.31 1.35
C ASP A 37 -1.12 -11.46 0.37
N HIS A 38 0.09 -12.00 0.20
CA HIS A 38 0.36 -13.14 -0.68
C HIS A 38 -0.35 -14.44 -0.27
N GLN A 39 -0.83 -14.56 0.97
CA GLN A 39 -1.55 -15.76 1.42
C GLN A 39 -3.02 -15.71 1.02
N THR A 40 -3.64 -14.53 1.06
CA THR A 40 -5.09 -14.37 0.82
C THR A 40 -5.42 -13.75 -0.54
N GLY A 41 -4.45 -13.09 -1.19
CA GLY A 41 -4.68 -12.32 -2.42
C GLY A 41 -5.33 -10.96 -2.16
N MET A 42 -5.36 -10.48 -0.91
CA MET A 42 -5.91 -9.18 -0.55
C MET A 42 -4.87 -8.08 -0.77
N LEU A 43 -5.25 -6.99 -1.44
CA LEU A 43 -4.42 -5.79 -1.58
C LEU A 43 -4.93 -4.69 -0.64
N TYR A 44 -4.13 -4.32 0.35
CA TYR A 44 -4.40 -3.21 1.26
C TYR A 44 -3.84 -1.91 0.67
N VAL A 45 -4.58 -0.81 0.78
CA VAL A 45 -4.22 0.48 0.18
C VAL A 45 -4.47 1.61 1.17
N ALA A 46 -3.46 2.44 1.39
CA ALA A 46 -3.56 3.67 2.15
C ALA A 46 -4.19 4.75 1.26
N ASP A 47 -5.45 5.06 1.54
CA ASP A 47 -6.17 6.17 0.91
C ASP A 47 -5.95 7.42 1.76
N THR A 48 -4.72 7.95 1.66
CA THR A 48 -4.17 8.98 2.55
C THR A 48 -5.07 10.20 2.68
N GLY A 49 -5.62 10.70 1.56
CA GLY A 49 -6.47 11.90 1.56
C GLY A 49 -7.85 11.70 2.19
N ALA A 50 -8.28 10.45 2.31
CA ALA A 50 -9.56 10.07 2.92
C ALA A 50 -9.38 9.56 4.36
N GLY A 51 -8.14 9.50 4.87
CA GLY A 51 -7.88 9.07 6.24
C GLY A 51 -8.31 7.62 6.49
N ARG A 52 -8.12 6.72 5.52
CA ARG A 52 -8.60 5.33 5.61
C ARG A 52 -7.65 4.32 4.98
N ILE A 53 -7.75 3.08 5.45
CA ILE A 53 -7.19 1.91 4.77
C ILE A 53 -8.33 1.17 4.08
N THR A 54 -8.15 0.89 2.80
CA THR A 54 -9.06 0.03 2.03
C THR A 54 -8.38 -1.30 1.73
N ARG A 55 -9.17 -2.36 1.47
CA ARG A 55 -8.68 -3.60 0.89
C ARG A 55 -9.47 -3.99 -0.34
N LEU A 56 -8.78 -4.58 -1.31
CA LEU A 56 -9.33 -5.18 -2.52
C LEU A 56 -9.12 -6.69 -2.46
N ASP A 57 -10.18 -7.47 -2.69
CA ASP A 57 -10.06 -8.90 -3.00
C ASP A 57 -9.74 -9.08 -4.49
N THR A 58 -8.48 -9.39 -4.79
CA THR A 58 -8.01 -9.55 -6.18
C THR A 58 -8.50 -10.84 -6.85
N ALA A 59 -9.16 -11.76 -6.13
CA ALA A 59 -9.77 -12.93 -6.73
C ALA A 59 -11.21 -12.66 -7.24
N THR A 60 -11.76 -11.46 -6.98
CA THR A 60 -13.15 -11.12 -7.28
C THR A 60 -13.30 -10.18 -8.47
N GLY A 61 -14.55 -10.02 -8.92
CA GLY A 61 -14.92 -9.18 -10.05
C GLY A 61 -15.01 -9.93 -11.37
N THR A 62 -15.30 -9.18 -12.43
CA THR A 62 -15.47 -9.69 -13.78
C THR A 62 -14.41 -9.09 -14.70
N ASN A 63 -13.61 -9.94 -15.34
CA ASN A 63 -12.68 -9.52 -16.38
C ASN A 63 -13.46 -8.94 -17.58
N THR A 64 -13.14 -7.69 -17.94
CA THR A 64 -13.80 -6.95 -19.03
C THR A 64 -13.03 -7.00 -20.35
N GLY A 65 -11.97 -7.81 -20.42
CA GLY A 65 -11.07 -7.92 -21.56
C GLY A 65 -10.02 -6.81 -21.60
N SER A 66 -9.39 -6.67 -22.76
CA SER A 66 -8.33 -5.69 -22.98
C SER A 66 -8.83 -4.25 -22.83
N LEU A 67 -8.03 -3.43 -22.17
CA LEU A 67 -8.27 -2.00 -22.03
C LEU A 67 -7.53 -1.21 -23.11
N PRO A 68 -8.01 0.00 -23.47
CA PRO A 68 -7.28 0.87 -24.40
C PRO A 68 -5.98 1.39 -23.78
N GLY A 69 -4.90 1.37 -24.56
CA GLY A 69 -3.57 1.83 -24.17
C GLY A 69 -2.49 0.84 -24.61
N GLU A 70 -1.32 1.35 -25.00
CA GLU A 70 -0.15 0.52 -25.32
C GLU A 70 0.88 0.69 -24.20
N TRP A 71 1.21 -0.41 -23.52
CA TRP A 71 2.14 -0.46 -22.41
C TRP A 71 3.37 -1.27 -22.79
N ASP A 72 4.00 -0.86 -23.90
CA ASP A 72 5.22 -1.50 -24.41
C ASP A 72 5.04 -3.01 -24.65
N GLY A 73 3.90 -3.37 -25.27
CA GLY A 73 3.54 -4.75 -25.59
C GLY A 73 2.93 -5.58 -24.45
N ALA A 74 2.87 -5.07 -23.22
CA ALA A 74 2.30 -5.79 -22.08
C ALA A 74 0.82 -6.14 -22.27
N GLU A 75 0.38 -7.26 -21.69
CA GLU A 75 -1.04 -7.55 -21.52
C GLU A 75 -1.66 -6.47 -20.62
N TYR A 76 -2.75 -5.86 -21.09
CA TYR A 76 -3.47 -4.85 -20.32
C TYR A 76 -4.97 -5.12 -20.30
N THR A 77 -5.45 -5.66 -19.19
CA THR A 77 -6.85 -6.08 -19.00
C THR A 77 -7.53 -5.34 -17.87
N GLY A 78 -8.85 -5.27 -17.94
CA GLY A 78 -9.69 -4.62 -16.93
C GLY A 78 -10.47 -5.62 -16.10
N VAL A 79 -10.74 -5.27 -14.84
CA VAL A 79 -11.68 -5.97 -13.95
C VAL A 79 -12.65 -4.95 -13.37
N THR A 80 -13.94 -5.27 -13.41
CA THR A 80 -15.00 -4.45 -12.79
C THR A 80 -15.77 -5.25 -11.75
N GLY A 81 -16.37 -4.57 -10.77
CA GLY A 81 -17.19 -5.23 -9.73
C GLY A 81 -16.41 -6.12 -8.78
N ALA A 82 -15.10 -5.88 -8.63
CA ALA A 82 -14.31 -6.50 -7.57
C ALA A 82 -14.76 -5.97 -6.20
N ASP A 83 -14.57 -6.77 -5.16
CA ASP A 83 -14.92 -6.42 -3.80
C ASP A 83 -13.87 -5.45 -3.22
N TYR A 84 -14.34 -4.29 -2.79
CA TYR A 84 -13.55 -3.28 -2.10
C TYR A 84 -14.20 -3.00 -0.77
N GLN A 85 -13.39 -3.02 0.28
CA GLN A 85 -13.86 -2.78 1.64
C GLN A 85 -13.02 -1.68 2.27
N VAL A 86 -13.68 -0.80 3.00
CA VAL A 86 -12.99 0.10 3.93
C VAL A 86 -12.74 -0.71 5.20
N VAL A 87 -11.48 -0.83 5.60
CA VAL A 87 -11.06 -1.63 6.77
C VAL A 87 -10.89 -0.75 7.99
N VAL A 88 -10.26 0.40 7.82
CA VAL A 88 -10.01 1.38 8.90
C VAL A 88 -10.36 2.77 8.39
N GLU A 89 -11.00 3.59 9.21
CA GLU A 89 -11.29 5.01 8.94
C GLU A 89 -10.84 5.90 10.10
N GLY A 90 -10.78 7.21 9.86
CA GLY A 90 -10.48 8.20 10.90
C GLY A 90 -8.99 8.36 11.20
N LEU A 91 -8.12 7.92 10.29
CA LEU A 91 -6.68 8.06 10.38
C LEU A 91 -6.23 9.45 9.91
N SER A 92 -5.18 9.98 10.53
CA SER A 92 -4.50 11.22 10.19
C SER A 92 -3.39 10.94 9.18
N GLU A 93 -3.70 11.18 7.90
CA GLU A 93 -2.75 11.03 6.79
C GLU A 93 -2.02 9.67 6.80
N PRO A 94 -2.76 8.54 6.74
CA PRO A 94 -2.14 7.22 6.76
C PRO A 94 -1.20 7.06 5.56
N ALA A 95 0.01 6.56 5.81
CA ALA A 95 1.07 6.53 4.82
C ALA A 95 1.56 5.11 4.50
N GLY A 96 2.31 4.52 5.42
CA GLY A 96 2.86 3.18 5.32
C GLY A 96 1.92 2.12 5.88
N ILE A 97 1.85 0.99 5.21
CA ILE A 97 1.19 -0.23 5.67
C ILE A 97 2.23 -1.35 5.78
N ALA A 98 2.12 -2.19 6.81
CA ALA A 98 2.78 -3.49 6.88
C ALA A 98 1.83 -4.53 7.47
N LEU A 99 1.90 -5.78 6.99
CA LEU A 99 1.14 -6.90 7.53
C LEU A 99 2.09 -7.84 8.29
N ASP A 100 1.73 -8.21 9.51
CA ASP A 100 2.45 -9.22 10.28
C ASP A 100 1.54 -9.91 11.30
N GLY A 101 1.68 -11.22 11.45
CA GLY A 101 1.00 -11.98 12.51
C GLY A 101 -0.53 -11.84 12.54
N GLY A 102 -1.19 -11.63 11.40
CA GLY A 102 -2.64 -11.38 11.33
C GLY A 102 -3.06 -10.01 11.85
N ARG A 103 -2.21 -9.00 11.65
CA ARG A 103 -2.44 -7.62 12.03
C ARG A 103 -2.04 -6.67 10.90
N ILE A 104 -2.67 -5.51 10.90
CA ILE A 104 -2.36 -4.40 10.00
C ILE A 104 -1.65 -3.33 10.81
N PHE A 105 -0.43 -2.99 10.44
CA PHE A 105 0.29 -1.86 11.00
C PHE A 105 0.20 -0.69 10.02
N VAL A 106 -0.10 0.49 10.53
CA VAL A 106 -0.25 1.71 9.74
C VAL A 106 0.53 2.84 10.40
N SER A 107 1.30 3.57 9.62
CA SER A 107 1.88 4.84 10.08
C SER A 107 0.95 6.01 9.76
N GLU A 108 0.79 6.91 10.73
CA GLU A 108 0.12 8.20 10.57
C GLU A 108 1.20 9.26 10.34
N SER A 109 1.29 9.80 9.11
CA SER A 109 2.43 10.60 8.68
C SER A 109 2.64 11.83 9.57
N ALA A 110 1.60 12.61 9.82
CA ALA A 110 1.71 13.88 10.54
C ALA A 110 1.97 13.73 12.05
N SER A 111 1.46 12.68 12.69
CA SER A 111 1.61 12.49 14.14
C SER A 111 2.88 11.72 14.51
N GLY A 112 3.48 10.99 13.57
CA GLY A 112 4.57 10.07 13.86
C GLY A 112 4.10 8.83 14.63
N ASP A 113 2.80 8.56 14.66
CA ASP A 113 2.25 7.37 15.30
C ASP A 113 2.34 6.15 14.38
N ILE A 114 2.53 4.98 15.00
CA ILE A 114 2.31 3.68 14.38
C ILE A 114 1.15 3.03 15.12
N VAL A 115 0.10 2.66 14.39
CA VAL A 115 -1.12 2.06 14.92
C VAL A 115 -1.24 0.64 14.41
N ALA A 116 -1.56 -0.29 15.30
CA ALA A 116 -1.81 -1.69 14.98
C ALA A 116 -3.32 -1.99 15.05
N PHE A 117 -3.83 -2.71 14.06
CA PHE A 117 -5.20 -3.17 13.97
C PHE A 117 -5.25 -4.69 13.81
N ASP A 118 -6.37 -5.31 14.19
CA ASP A 118 -6.69 -6.65 13.68
C ASP A 118 -7.09 -6.59 12.19
N MET A 119 -7.35 -7.75 11.58
CA MET A 119 -7.67 -7.83 10.14
C MET A 119 -9.07 -7.30 9.80
N GLU A 120 -9.87 -7.02 10.81
CA GLU A 120 -11.22 -6.45 10.74
C GLU A 120 -11.23 -4.94 11.02
N GLY A 121 -10.07 -4.35 11.36
CA GLY A 121 -9.89 -2.91 11.56
C GLY A 121 -10.09 -2.43 12.99
N THR A 122 -10.17 -3.32 13.98
CA THR A 122 -10.20 -2.94 15.40
C THR A 122 -8.80 -2.50 15.83
N GLU A 123 -8.67 -1.29 16.38
CA GLU A 123 -7.40 -0.82 16.95
C GLU A 123 -6.97 -1.71 18.13
N LEU A 124 -5.78 -2.31 18.02
CA LEU A 124 -5.15 -3.13 19.05
C LEU A 124 -4.23 -2.32 19.94
N GLY A 125 -3.68 -1.22 19.41
CA GLY A 125 -2.84 -0.29 20.14
C GLY A 125 -2.06 0.63 19.22
N ARG A 126 -1.39 1.62 19.81
CA ARG A 126 -0.53 2.58 19.10
C ARG A 126 0.75 2.85 19.85
N VAL A 127 1.77 3.22 19.10
CA VAL A 127 3.05 3.70 19.61
C VAL A 127 3.29 5.09 19.05
N HIS A 128 3.52 6.05 19.94
CA HIS A 128 4.01 7.36 19.57
C HIS A 128 5.53 7.29 19.45
N THR A 129 6.06 7.62 18.27
CA THR A 129 7.50 7.63 18.01
C THR A 129 8.06 9.05 18.16
N PRO A 130 9.38 9.23 18.30
CA PRO A 130 10.00 10.56 18.24
C PRO A 130 10.10 11.11 16.80
N ALA A 131 9.57 10.42 15.79
CA ALA A 131 9.73 10.80 14.38
C ALA A 131 9.06 12.15 14.09
N GLU A 132 9.69 12.95 13.23
CA GLU A 132 9.08 14.18 12.72
C GLU A 132 7.96 13.88 11.72
N ARG A 133 8.14 12.83 10.92
CA ARG A 133 7.14 12.32 9.97
C ARG A 133 7.40 10.86 9.70
N ILE A 134 6.38 10.01 9.64
CA ILE A 134 6.57 8.62 9.19
C ILE A 134 6.01 8.40 7.80
N MET A 135 6.81 7.78 6.92
CA MET A 135 6.34 7.30 5.61
C MET A 135 6.19 5.78 5.61
N GLY A 136 7.08 5.07 4.91
CA GLY A 136 7.04 3.62 4.83
C GLY A 136 7.37 2.96 6.16
N ILE A 137 6.73 1.82 6.41
CA ILE A 137 7.02 0.91 7.52
C ILE A 137 7.15 -0.51 6.98
N THR A 138 7.97 -1.34 7.61
CA THR A 138 8.10 -2.75 7.21
C THR A 138 8.66 -3.60 8.35
N PHE A 139 8.28 -4.88 8.40
CA PHE A 139 8.94 -5.84 9.28
C PHE A 139 10.20 -6.38 8.62
N GLY A 140 11.33 -6.22 9.30
CA GLY A 140 12.60 -6.79 8.88
C GLY A 140 12.64 -8.31 9.05
N PRO A 141 13.64 -9.00 8.48
CA PRO A 141 13.81 -10.45 8.62
C PRO A 141 14.10 -10.88 10.07
N ASP A 142 14.42 -9.93 10.96
CA ASP A 142 14.58 -10.13 12.40
C ASP A 142 13.25 -10.04 13.17
N GLY A 143 12.13 -9.86 12.47
CA GLY A 143 10.80 -9.71 13.05
C GLY A 143 10.56 -8.37 13.74
N ARG A 144 11.42 -7.37 13.48
CA ARG A 144 11.30 -6.03 14.07
C ARG A 144 10.69 -5.05 13.07
N LEU A 145 9.89 -4.13 13.57
CA LEU A 145 9.30 -3.08 12.75
C LEU A 145 10.33 -1.96 12.51
N TRP A 146 10.43 -1.50 11.27
CA TRP A 146 11.25 -0.37 10.85
C TRP A 146 10.38 0.69 10.21
N TYR A 147 10.76 1.95 10.34
CA TYR A 147 10.11 3.08 9.68
C TYR A 147 11.11 4.02 9.03
N ALA A 148 10.66 4.74 8.00
CA ALA A 148 11.41 5.82 7.38
C ALA A 148 10.90 7.18 7.89
N ASP A 149 11.80 8.00 8.45
CA ASP A 149 11.56 9.39 8.82
C ASP A 149 12.28 10.35 7.87
N PRO A 150 11.58 10.90 6.85
CA PRO A 150 12.17 11.85 5.93
C PRO A 150 12.30 13.28 6.51
N GLY A 151 11.76 13.57 7.70
CA GLY A 151 12.01 14.84 8.39
C GLY A 151 13.38 14.83 9.06
N SER A 152 13.75 13.67 9.62
CA SER A 152 15.02 13.45 10.33
C SER A 152 16.12 12.77 9.50
N ASP A 153 15.86 12.49 8.21
CA ASP A 153 16.78 11.79 7.28
C ASP A 153 17.26 10.42 7.78
N GLU A 154 16.37 9.63 8.38
CA GLU A 154 16.74 8.36 9.03
C GLU A 154 15.80 7.19 8.76
N ILE A 155 16.33 5.99 8.99
CA ILE A 155 15.59 4.73 9.05
C ILE A 155 15.73 4.20 10.47
N VAL A 156 14.60 4.02 11.16
CA VAL A 156 14.59 3.73 12.59
C VAL A 156 13.93 2.38 12.83
N ARG A 157 14.52 1.62 13.74
CA ARG A 157 13.93 0.39 14.25
C ARG A 157 13.08 0.69 15.48
N VAL A 158 11.86 0.18 15.50
CA VAL A 158 11.00 0.21 16.68
C VAL A 158 11.38 -0.95 17.58
N ASP A 159 11.91 -0.64 18.76
CA ASP A 159 12.12 -1.62 19.82
C ASP A 159 10.94 -1.56 20.81
N PRO A 160 10.39 -2.72 21.24
CA PRO A 160 9.36 -2.75 22.28
C PRO A 160 9.84 -2.25 23.65
#